data_AF-U2QAY0-F1
#
_entry.id   AF-U2QAY0-F1
#
_cell.length_a   1.000
_cell.length_b   1.000
_cell.length_c   1.000
_cell.angle_alpha   90.00
_cell.angle_beta   90.00
_cell.angle_gamma   90.00
#
_symmetry.space_group_name_H-M   'P 1'
#
loop_
_entity.id
_entity.type
_entity.pdbx_description
1 polymer ?
#
loop_
_entity_poly.entity_id
_entity_poly.type
_entity_poly.pdbx_seq_one_letter_code
_entity_poly.pdbx_strand_id
1 'polypeptide(L)'
;MMRTSGSTSGSGRLVGLSGAQLRASAAATDESLGGPGTWVLALPPHHIAGLQVIVRSVLAGREPVVVEHRATPERIARAVGEAARRDPHGRVHVSLVPTQLADALADDAAVGALTGAASVLVGGATTPAPLVAASRDAGLTLRLSYGMSETCGGCVHDGLPLPGVRVAFGPPDGGDGPDGRPGGRVWLSGPMVMSDYLDGEPGVRVLGGGRWLATSDLGSMSGGRLAVDGRVDDVIVSGGLKISAPAVAEAVLGTGLVSRCVVVGLDDERWGRLVAAAVVAPGGLDAAGLRDAVGRAIGRERAPRVIGRFDELPMLASGKPDRAAIRALLSGARVDGTAWERG
;
A
#
# COMPACT_ATOMS: atom_id res chain seq x y z
N MET A 1 5.10 -20.38 -4.56
CA MET A 1 5.28 -19.35 -5.59
C MET A 1 4.08 -18.41 -5.55
N MET A 2 4.28 -17.12 -5.81
CA MET A 2 3.22 -16.09 -5.88
C MET A 2 3.40 -15.28 -7.16
N ARG A 3 2.32 -14.85 -7.81
CA ARG A 3 2.41 -13.89 -8.92
C ARG A 3 2.20 -12.46 -8.40
N THR A 4 3.08 -11.53 -8.75
CA THR A 4 2.89 -10.11 -8.42
C THR A 4 1.77 -9.50 -9.26
N SER A 5 1.11 -8.45 -8.79
CA SER A 5 0.28 -7.61 -9.64
C SER A 5 1.22 -6.67 -10.41
N GLY A 6 1.55 -6.96 -11.67
CA GLY A 6 2.41 -6.09 -12.47
C GLY A 6 1.75 -4.72 -12.65
N SER A 7 2.20 -3.70 -11.92
CA SER A 7 1.61 -2.35 -11.93
C SER A 7 1.81 -1.60 -13.26
N THR A 8 2.67 -2.12 -14.15
CA THR A 8 3.11 -1.40 -15.37
C THR A 8 3.00 -2.23 -16.66
N SER A 9 2.98 -3.56 -16.61
CA SER A 9 3.05 -4.42 -17.81
C SER A 9 1.87 -5.40 -18.00
N GLY A 10 0.97 -5.53 -17.02
CA GLY A 10 -0.07 -6.56 -17.04
C GLY A 10 0.44 -8.01 -16.88
N SER A 11 1.76 -8.23 -16.95
CA SER A 11 2.43 -9.52 -16.75
C SER A 11 3.15 -9.53 -15.39
N GLY A 12 2.42 -9.91 -14.33
CA GLY A 12 3.01 -10.11 -13.01
C GLY A 12 4.16 -11.11 -13.00
N ARG A 13 5.21 -10.83 -12.22
CA ARG A 13 6.39 -11.72 -12.06
C ARG A 13 6.10 -12.87 -11.10
N LEU A 14 6.74 -14.02 -11.32
CA LEU A 14 6.61 -15.17 -10.44
C LEU A 14 7.67 -15.12 -9.34
N VAL A 15 7.23 -15.03 -8.10
CA VAL A 15 8.06 -14.89 -6.89
C VAL A 15 8.31 -16.28 -6.28
N GLY A 16 9.58 -16.65 -6.15
CA GLY A 16 10.03 -17.87 -5.49
C GLY A 16 10.05 -17.72 -3.98
N LEU A 17 9.10 -18.37 -3.30
CA LEU A 17 8.95 -18.34 -1.84
C LEU A 17 9.08 -19.76 -1.28
N SER A 18 9.93 -19.93 -0.27
CA SER A 18 10.16 -21.17 0.48
C SER A 18 9.35 -21.19 1.78
N GLY A 19 9.11 -22.39 2.31
CA GLY A 19 8.47 -22.55 3.62
C GLY A 19 9.23 -21.88 4.76
N ALA A 20 10.56 -21.81 4.68
CA ALA A 20 11.39 -21.13 5.68
C ALA A 20 11.15 -19.61 5.70
N GLN A 21 11.06 -18.98 4.52
CA GLN A 21 10.78 -17.54 4.40
C GLN A 21 9.37 -17.19 4.89
N LEU A 22 8.37 -18.03 4.57
CA LEU A 22 6.99 -17.87 5.06
C LEU A 22 6.95 -17.95 6.60
N ARG A 23 7.60 -18.96 7.18
CA ARG A 23 7.73 -19.12 8.64
C ARG A 23 8.45 -17.94 9.31
N ALA A 24 9.53 -17.44 8.69
CA ALA A 24 10.27 -16.30 9.21
C ALA A 24 9.41 -15.02 9.25
N SER A 25 8.64 -14.76 8.20
CA SER A 25 7.68 -13.64 8.16
C SER A 25 6.59 -13.78 9.23
N ALA A 26 6.05 -15.00 9.42
CA ALA A 26 5.06 -15.27 10.45
C ALA A 26 5.61 -15.02 11.87
N ALA A 27 6.78 -15.59 12.20
CA ALA A 27 7.42 -15.41 13.51
C ALA A 27 7.73 -13.93 13.80
N ALA A 28 8.28 -13.20 12.82
CA ALA A 28 8.57 -11.78 12.99
C ALA A 28 7.29 -10.93 13.13
N THR A 29 6.18 -11.35 12.50
CA THR A 29 4.87 -10.72 12.69
C THR A 29 4.35 -10.98 14.11
N ASP A 30 4.37 -12.22 14.59
CA ASP A 30 3.88 -12.56 15.92
C ASP A 30 4.66 -11.81 17.00
N GLU A 31 5.99 -11.73 16.90
CA GLU A 31 6.82 -10.94 17.82
C GLU A 31 6.41 -9.46 17.81
N SER A 32 6.19 -8.89 16.62
CA SER A 32 5.76 -7.49 16.48
C SER A 32 4.35 -7.20 17.00
N LEU A 33 3.47 -8.19 17.00
CA LEU A 33 2.09 -8.08 17.50
C LEU A 33 1.96 -8.55 18.96
N GLY A 34 3.06 -8.93 19.60
CA GLY A 34 3.10 -9.36 21.00
C GLY A 34 2.61 -10.80 21.24
N GLY A 35 2.65 -11.66 20.23
CA GLY A 35 2.36 -13.09 20.29
C GLY A 35 1.34 -13.57 19.26
N PRO A 36 1.19 -14.90 19.11
CA PRO A 36 0.21 -15.50 18.20
C PRO A 36 -1.23 -15.33 18.71
N GLY A 37 -2.20 -15.29 17.80
CA GLY A 37 -3.62 -15.18 18.11
C GLY A 37 -4.50 -15.80 17.02
N THR A 38 -5.82 -15.66 17.15
CA THR A 38 -6.77 -16.09 16.13
C THR A 38 -6.87 -15.04 15.04
N TRP A 39 -6.57 -15.43 13.79
CA TRP A 39 -6.62 -14.50 12.66
C TRP A 39 -7.94 -14.55 11.91
N VAL A 40 -8.38 -13.39 11.42
CA VAL A 40 -9.47 -13.25 10.46
C VAL A 40 -8.92 -13.12 9.05
N LEU A 41 -9.33 -14.03 8.15
CA LEU A 41 -8.99 -14.02 6.73
C LEU A 41 -10.01 -13.17 5.95
N ALA A 42 -9.76 -11.86 5.90
CA ALA A 42 -10.56 -10.89 5.14
C ALA A 42 -9.96 -10.53 3.77
N LEU A 43 -8.82 -11.15 3.41
CA LEU A 43 -8.07 -10.90 2.18
C LEU A 43 -8.00 -12.16 1.32
N PRO A 44 -7.97 -12.05 -0.02
CA PRO A 44 -7.89 -13.21 -0.89
C PRO A 44 -6.61 -14.04 -0.62
N PRO A 45 -6.73 -15.36 -0.39
CA PRO A 45 -5.58 -16.20 -0.02
C PRO A 45 -4.58 -16.44 -1.15
N HIS A 46 -4.96 -16.13 -2.39
CA HIS A 46 -4.06 -16.14 -3.55
C HIS A 46 -3.14 -14.90 -3.61
N HIS A 47 -3.32 -13.93 -2.71
CA HIS A 47 -2.37 -12.84 -2.47
C HIS A 47 -1.57 -13.09 -1.21
N ILE A 48 -0.34 -12.57 -1.14
CA ILE A 48 0.58 -12.87 -0.04
C ILE A 48 0.04 -12.50 1.34
N ALA A 49 -0.72 -11.42 1.45
CA ALA A 49 -1.32 -10.98 2.70
C ALA A 49 -2.36 -12.00 3.22
N GLY A 50 -3.23 -12.51 2.34
CA GLY A 50 -4.19 -13.57 2.69
C GLY A 50 -3.51 -14.91 2.96
N LEU A 51 -2.51 -15.29 2.17
CA LEU A 51 -1.73 -16.51 2.43
C LEU A 51 -1.06 -16.46 3.80
N GLN A 52 -0.49 -15.32 4.19
CA GLN A 52 0.17 -15.18 5.49
C GLN A 52 -0.79 -15.28 6.67
N VAL A 53 -2.05 -14.87 6.52
CA VAL A 53 -3.08 -15.15 7.54
C VAL A 53 -3.23 -16.66 7.77
N ILE A 54 -3.27 -17.45 6.70
CA ILE A 54 -3.34 -18.92 6.80
C ILE A 54 -2.07 -19.47 7.43
N VAL A 55 -0.89 -19.06 6.97
CA VAL A 55 0.40 -19.54 7.49
C VAL A 55 0.54 -19.26 8.98
N ARG A 56 0.26 -18.03 9.44
CA ARG A 56 0.33 -17.67 10.86
C ARG A 56 -0.64 -18.47 11.71
N SER A 57 -1.86 -18.69 11.21
CA SER A 57 -2.87 -19.51 11.91
C SER A 57 -2.40 -20.95 12.08
N VAL A 58 -1.92 -21.58 11.00
CA VAL A 58 -1.42 -22.96 11.04
C VAL A 58 -0.21 -23.10 11.98
N LEU A 59 0.74 -22.15 11.95
CA LEU A 59 1.89 -22.17 12.85
C LEU A 59 1.52 -21.96 14.32
N ALA A 60 0.44 -21.23 14.58
CA ALA A 60 -0.14 -21.08 15.92
C ALA A 60 -1.02 -22.26 16.34
N GLY A 61 -1.16 -23.30 15.50
CA GLY A 61 -2.05 -24.45 15.77
C GLY A 61 -3.54 -24.10 15.73
N ARG A 62 -3.91 -23.09 14.94
CA ARG A 62 -5.27 -22.51 14.89
C ARG A 62 -5.83 -22.52 13.47
N GLU A 63 -7.16 -22.52 13.39
CA GLU A 63 -7.87 -22.28 12.14
C GLU A 63 -8.21 -20.78 12.02
N PRO A 64 -7.93 -20.11 10.89
CA PRO A 64 -8.36 -18.74 10.68
C PRO A 64 -9.89 -18.68 10.56
N VAL A 65 -10.50 -17.60 11.04
CA VAL A 65 -11.92 -17.32 10.76
C VAL A 65 -12.01 -16.67 9.38
N VAL A 66 -12.68 -17.33 8.45
CA VAL A 66 -12.76 -16.89 7.06
C VAL A 66 -13.93 -15.93 6.87
N VAL A 67 -13.67 -14.80 6.22
CA VAL A 67 -14.74 -13.93 5.71
C VAL A 67 -15.15 -14.48 4.35
N GLU A 68 -16.29 -15.16 4.29
CA GLU A 68 -16.80 -15.70 3.03
C GLU A 68 -17.20 -14.58 2.05
N HIS A 69 -16.91 -14.79 0.77
CA HIS A 69 -17.19 -13.85 -0.33
C HIS A 69 -16.50 -12.48 -0.18
N ARG A 70 -17.14 -11.40 -0.66
CA ARG A 70 -16.66 -10.03 -0.48
C ARG A 70 -16.69 -9.68 1.00
N ALA A 71 -15.56 -9.19 1.52
CA ALA A 71 -15.43 -8.69 2.88
C ALA A 71 -16.11 -7.32 3.02
N THR A 72 -17.42 -7.34 3.26
CA THR A 72 -18.21 -6.15 3.65
C THR A 72 -18.02 -5.85 5.13
N PRO A 73 -18.30 -4.63 5.61
CA PRO A 73 -18.17 -4.26 7.01
C PRO A 73 -18.88 -5.23 7.96
N GLU A 74 -20.12 -5.63 7.65
CA GLU A 74 -20.94 -6.51 8.50
C GLU A 74 -20.34 -7.92 8.59
N ARG A 75 -19.77 -8.43 7.49
CA ARG A 75 -19.12 -9.74 7.46
C ARG A 75 -17.78 -9.72 8.20
N ILE A 76 -17.02 -8.63 8.09
CA ILE A 76 -15.81 -8.42 8.89
C ILE A 76 -16.18 -8.40 10.38
N ALA A 77 -17.20 -7.64 10.77
CA ALA A 77 -17.68 -7.56 12.14
C ALA A 77 -18.05 -8.94 12.71
N ARG A 78 -18.84 -9.71 11.95
CA ARG A 78 -19.23 -11.08 12.32
C ARG A 78 -18.02 -11.99 12.51
N ALA A 79 -17.07 -11.97 11.58
CA ALA A 79 -15.88 -12.83 11.63
C ALA A 79 -14.94 -12.45 12.79
N VAL A 80 -14.78 -11.16 13.08
CA VAL A 80 -14.01 -10.70 14.25
C VAL A 80 -14.68 -11.13 15.55
N GLY A 81 -15.99 -10.99 15.67
CA GLY A 81 -16.73 -11.46 16.85
C GLY A 81 -16.66 -12.98 17.03
N GLU A 82 -16.63 -13.75 15.94
CA GLU A 82 -16.42 -15.18 15.97
C GLU A 82 -14.99 -15.55 16.40
N ALA A 83 -13.98 -14.89 15.84
CA ALA A 83 -12.59 -15.08 16.23
C ALA A 83 -12.39 -14.77 17.72
N ALA A 84 -13.05 -13.74 18.25
CA ALA A 84 -12.99 -13.39 19.66
C ALA A 84 -13.56 -14.48 20.58
N ARG A 85 -14.63 -15.18 20.16
CA ARG A 85 -15.19 -16.33 20.89
C ARG A 85 -14.30 -17.57 20.83
N ARG A 86 -13.54 -17.74 19.75
CA ARG A 86 -12.64 -18.89 19.55
C ARG A 86 -11.29 -18.72 20.26
N ASP A 87 -10.86 -17.48 20.50
CA ASP A 87 -9.56 -17.21 21.11
C ASP A 87 -9.61 -17.23 22.64
N PRO A 88 -8.83 -18.09 23.33
CA PRO A 88 -8.87 -18.21 24.79
C PRO A 88 -8.38 -16.96 25.53
N HIS A 89 -7.67 -16.06 24.85
CA HIS A 89 -7.14 -14.83 25.41
C HIS A 89 -7.74 -13.58 24.74
N GLY A 90 -8.77 -13.76 23.90
CA GLY A 90 -9.37 -12.68 23.12
C GLY A 90 -8.42 -12.04 22.11
N ARG A 91 -7.27 -12.66 21.80
CA ARG A 91 -6.26 -12.08 20.91
C ARG A 91 -6.63 -12.31 19.46
N VAL A 92 -7.40 -11.37 18.91
CA VAL A 92 -7.84 -11.39 17.51
C VAL A 92 -6.99 -10.47 16.65
N HIS A 93 -6.51 -10.98 15.53
CA HIS A 93 -5.81 -10.19 14.52
C HIS A 93 -6.58 -10.19 13.20
N VAL A 94 -6.70 -9.04 12.55
CA VAL A 94 -7.32 -8.93 11.23
C VAL A 94 -6.38 -8.16 10.29
N SER A 95 -6.26 -8.61 9.04
CA SER A 95 -5.56 -7.87 7.99
C SER A 95 -6.57 -7.29 7.01
N LEU A 96 -6.45 -5.99 6.72
CA LEU A 96 -7.30 -5.25 5.79
C LEU A 96 -6.45 -4.46 4.78
N VAL A 97 -7.06 -4.06 3.67
CA VAL A 97 -6.54 -2.99 2.80
C VAL A 97 -7.18 -1.64 3.16
N PRO A 98 -6.58 -0.48 2.78
CA PRO A 98 -7.11 0.83 3.14
C PRO A 98 -8.57 1.07 2.75
N THR A 99 -9.01 0.54 1.60
CA THR A 99 -10.40 0.66 1.15
C THR A 99 -11.37 -0.10 2.05
N GLN A 100 -11.02 -1.32 2.48
CA GLN A 100 -11.82 -2.09 3.44
C GLN A 100 -11.88 -1.41 4.81
N LEU A 101 -10.77 -0.82 5.26
CA LEU A 101 -10.74 -0.05 6.50
C LEU A 101 -11.66 1.17 6.42
N ALA A 102 -11.62 1.93 5.31
CA ALA A 102 -12.50 3.07 5.10
C ALA A 102 -13.98 2.68 5.11
N ASP A 103 -14.33 1.59 4.40
CA ASP A 103 -15.70 1.06 4.39
C ASP A 103 -16.12 0.60 5.80
N ALA A 104 -15.21 -0.03 6.56
CA ALA A 104 -15.49 -0.48 7.93
C ALA A 104 -15.66 0.67 8.94
N LEU A 105 -14.96 1.79 8.77
CA LEU A 105 -15.15 2.97 9.63
C LEU A 105 -16.47 3.70 9.39
N ALA A 106 -17.16 3.41 8.29
CA ALA A 106 -18.48 3.95 8.00
C ALA A 106 -19.63 3.08 8.56
N ASP A 107 -19.31 2.00 9.29
CA ASP A 107 -20.28 1.06 9.86
C ASP A 107 -20.02 0.82 11.36
N ASP A 108 -21.02 1.14 12.20
CA ASP A 108 -20.87 1.08 13.66
C ASP A 108 -20.59 -0.32 14.20
N ALA A 109 -21.15 -1.36 13.56
CA ALA A 109 -20.94 -2.74 13.99
C ALA A 109 -19.51 -3.21 13.68
N ALA A 110 -18.98 -2.83 12.51
CA ALA A 110 -17.60 -3.08 12.13
C ALA A 110 -16.61 -2.32 13.01
N VAL A 111 -16.87 -1.04 13.30
CA VAL A 111 -16.06 -0.27 14.26
C VAL A 111 -16.05 -0.96 15.62
N GLY A 112 -17.22 -1.28 16.18
CA GLY A 112 -17.31 -1.94 17.50
C GLY A 112 -16.55 -3.26 17.56
N ALA A 113 -16.63 -4.09 16.52
CA ALA A 113 -15.87 -5.33 16.44
C ALA A 113 -14.36 -5.09 16.32
N LEU A 114 -13.92 -4.17 15.46
CA LEU A 114 -12.52 -3.87 15.20
C LEU A 114 -11.81 -3.21 16.40
N THR A 115 -12.52 -2.38 17.19
CA THR A 115 -12.01 -1.82 18.45
C THR A 115 -11.71 -2.92 19.47
N GLY A 116 -12.44 -4.05 19.43
CA GLY A 116 -12.17 -5.22 20.27
C GLY A 116 -11.02 -6.11 19.78
N ALA A 117 -10.47 -5.88 18.57
CA ALA A 117 -9.37 -6.68 18.04
C ALA A 117 -8.02 -6.26 18.65
N ALA A 118 -7.16 -7.24 18.92
CA ALA A 118 -5.81 -7.00 19.43
C ALA A 118 -4.92 -6.28 18.41
N SER A 119 -5.17 -6.47 17.10
CA SER A 119 -4.57 -5.61 16.08
C SER A 119 -5.39 -5.59 14.78
N VAL A 120 -5.51 -4.41 14.20
CA VAL A 120 -6.00 -4.19 12.83
C VAL A 120 -4.78 -3.86 11.96
N LEU A 121 -4.26 -4.86 11.25
CA LEU A 121 -3.10 -4.70 10.38
C LEU A 121 -3.56 -4.20 9.00
N VAL A 122 -3.02 -3.09 8.52
CA VAL A 122 -3.43 -2.48 7.24
C VAL A 122 -2.24 -2.29 6.32
N GLY A 123 -2.33 -2.83 5.12
CA GLY A 123 -1.24 -2.77 4.15
C GLY A 123 -1.69 -3.04 2.72
N GLY A 124 -0.71 -3.27 1.84
CA GLY A 124 -0.96 -3.52 0.41
C GLY A 124 -1.14 -2.27 -0.45
N ALA A 125 -1.34 -1.10 0.18
CA ALA A 125 -1.28 0.23 -0.39
C ALA A 125 -0.97 1.26 0.71
N THR A 126 -0.55 2.47 0.32
CA THR A 126 -0.43 3.60 1.25
C THR A 126 -1.79 3.87 1.88
N THR A 127 -1.80 3.99 3.22
CA THR A 127 -3.01 4.35 3.97
C THR A 127 -3.01 5.85 4.19
N PRO A 128 -4.01 6.60 3.68
CA PRO A 128 -4.02 8.06 3.79
C PRO A 128 -4.02 8.53 5.25
N ALA A 129 -3.31 9.61 5.54
CA ALA A 129 -3.19 10.14 6.91
C ALA A 129 -4.56 10.42 7.59
N PRO A 130 -5.59 10.98 6.90
CA PRO A 130 -6.90 11.16 7.50
C PRO A 130 -7.57 9.85 7.92
N LEU A 131 -7.39 8.78 7.14
CA LEU A 131 -7.94 7.47 7.45
C LEU A 131 -7.24 6.86 8.68
N VAL A 132 -5.92 7.05 8.79
CA VAL A 132 -5.13 6.65 9.97
C VAL A 132 -5.61 7.39 11.22
N ALA A 133 -5.82 8.70 11.13
CA ALA A 133 -6.34 9.52 12.24
C ALA A 133 -7.73 9.04 12.68
N ALA A 134 -8.68 8.94 11.74
CA ALA A 134 -10.04 8.48 12.03
C ALA A 134 -10.07 7.08 12.68
N SER A 135 -9.20 6.16 12.23
CA SER A 135 -9.10 4.82 12.84
C SER A 135 -8.65 4.87 14.30
N ARG A 136 -7.65 5.72 14.59
CA ARG A 136 -7.12 5.88 15.95
C ARG A 136 -8.13 6.59 16.86
N ASP A 137 -8.84 7.59 16.33
CA ASP A 137 -9.90 8.31 17.05
C ASP A 137 -11.08 7.38 17.38
N ALA A 138 -11.38 6.42 16.50
CA ALA A 138 -12.36 5.35 16.75
C ALA A 138 -11.86 4.25 17.73
N GLY A 139 -10.61 4.35 18.22
CA GLY A 139 -10.04 3.44 19.20
C GLY A 139 -9.47 2.14 18.65
N LEU A 140 -9.28 2.00 17.33
CA LEU A 140 -8.71 0.79 16.76
C LEU A 140 -7.23 0.66 17.13
N THR A 141 -6.79 -0.56 17.45
CA THR A 141 -5.36 -0.90 17.54
C THR A 141 -4.75 -1.07 16.14
N LEU A 142 -4.67 0.05 15.41
CA LEU A 142 -4.21 0.10 14.03
C LEU A 142 -2.69 -0.12 13.92
N ARG A 143 -2.27 -1.00 13.02
CA ARG A 143 -0.87 -1.26 12.66
C ARG A 143 -0.70 -1.11 11.16
N LEU A 144 0.11 -0.15 10.72
CA LEU A 144 0.42 0.03 9.29
C LEU A 144 1.50 -0.97 8.87
N SER A 145 1.31 -1.64 7.74
CA SER A 145 2.18 -2.70 7.26
C SER A 145 2.72 -2.36 5.87
N TYR A 146 4.04 -2.25 5.77
CA TYR A 146 4.76 -2.17 4.50
C TYR A 146 5.41 -3.52 4.18
N GLY A 147 5.24 -3.96 2.95
CA GLY A 147 5.75 -5.22 2.44
C GLY A 147 5.14 -5.56 1.09
N MET A 148 5.59 -6.67 0.52
CA MET A 148 5.27 -7.11 -0.82
C MET A 148 5.30 -8.64 -0.92
N SER A 149 5.00 -9.19 -2.09
CA SER A 149 5.07 -10.64 -2.31
C SER A 149 6.50 -11.16 -2.09
N GLU A 150 7.47 -10.37 -2.50
CA GLU A 150 8.91 -10.60 -2.45
C GLU A 150 9.47 -10.60 -1.01
N THR A 151 8.69 -10.16 -0.02
CA THR A 151 9.05 -10.16 1.40
C THR A 151 8.17 -11.09 2.24
N CYS A 152 7.42 -11.99 1.57
CA CYS A 152 6.41 -12.83 2.22
C CYS A 152 5.38 -12.03 3.04
N GLY A 153 4.97 -10.84 2.57
CA GLY A 153 4.04 -9.95 3.28
C GLY A 153 4.75 -8.81 4.00
N GLY A 154 4.09 -8.26 5.03
CA GLY A 154 4.61 -7.14 5.83
C GLY A 154 5.95 -7.46 6.47
N CYS A 155 6.95 -6.60 6.25
CA CYS A 155 8.28 -6.68 6.85
C CYS A 155 8.67 -5.41 7.62
N VAL A 156 7.83 -4.38 7.59
CA VAL A 156 7.97 -3.14 8.37
C VAL A 156 6.58 -2.80 8.93
N HIS A 157 6.47 -2.61 10.24
CA HIS A 157 5.22 -2.21 10.92
C HIS A 157 5.36 -0.82 11.56
N ASP A 158 4.44 0.09 11.23
CA ASP A 158 4.46 1.50 11.68
C ASP A 158 5.81 2.19 11.41
N GLY A 159 6.42 1.87 10.27
CA GLY A 159 7.75 2.35 9.87
C GLY A 159 8.92 1.64 10.57
N LEU A 160 8.68 0.76 11.54
CA LEU A 160 9.73 0.01 12.23
C LEU A 160 9.98 -1.34 11.53
N PRO A 161 11.22 -1.65 11.12
CA PRO A 161 11.56 -2.95 10.59
C PRO A 161 11.26 -4.08 11.57
N LEU A 162 10.69 -5.18 11.08
CA LEU A 162 10.44 -6.36 11.89
C LEU A 162 11.75 -7.03 12.34
N PRO A 163 11.74 -7.89 13.38
CA PRO A 163 12.90 -8.65 13.81
C PRO A 163 13.62 -9.35 12.63
N GLY A 164 14.92 -9.13 12.53
CA GLY A 164 15.75 -9.66 11.44
C GLY A 164 15.65 -8.92 10.10
N VAL A 165 14.81 -7.88 9.99
CA VAL A 165 14.72 -7.02 8.80
C VAL A 165 15.73 -5.89 8.89
N ARG A 166 16.48 -5.71 7.81
CA ARG A 166 17.36 -4.56 7.59
C ARG A 166 16.83 -3.76 6.41
N VAL A 167 16.75 -2.44 6.62
CA VAL A 167 16.39 -1.47 5.60
C VAL A 167 17.63 -0.63 5.32
N ALA A 168 17.95 -0.47 4.04
CA ALA A 168 19.02 0.41 3.58
C ALA A 168 18.58 1.13 2.30
N PHE A 169 19.35 2.11 1.87
CA PHE A 169 19.01 2.93 0.71
C PHE A 169 20.16 2.95 -0.28
N GLY A 170 19.80 2.97 -1.56
CA GLY A 170 20.71 3.20 -2.67
C GLY A 170 20.19 4.32 -3.59
N PRO A 171 20.87 4.60 -4.70
CA PRO A 171 20.47 5.66 -5.61
C PRO A 171 19.04 5.43 -6.16
N PRO A 172 18.22 6.50 -6.29
CA PRO A 172 16.83 6.38 -6.76
C PRO A 172 16.70 5.73 -8.15
N ASP A 173 17.59 6.13 -9.07
CA ASP A 173 17.53 5.79 -10.49
C ASP A 173 18.13 4.40 -10.81
N GLY A 174 18.48 3.63 -9.76
CA GLY A 174 19.17 2.34 -9.88
C GLY A 174 20.62 2.42 -9.42
N GLY A 175 21.20 1.28 -9.10
CA GLY A 175 22.55 1.17 -8.57
C GLY A 175 22.85 -0.24 -8.09
N ASP A 176 24.11 -0.47 -7.70
CA ASP A 176 24.60 -1.81 -7.39
C ASP A 176 24.36 -2.29 -5.98
N GLY A 177 23.82 -1.43 -5.13
CA GLY A 177 23.52 -1.74 -3.75
C GLY A 177 23.10 -0.53 -2.95
N PRO A 178 22.89 -0.73 -1.64
CA PRO A 178 22.85 0.37 -0.70
C PRO A 178 24.18 1.13 -0.64
N ASP A 179 24.13 2.44 -0.46
CA ASP A 179 25.32 3.32 -0.39
C ASP A 179 25.36 4.18 0.89
N GLY A 180 24.51 3.85 1.87
CA GLY A 180 24.51 4.50 3.19
C GLY A 180 23.77 5.83 3.25
N ARG A 181 23.17 6.31 2.14
CA ARG A 181 22.34 7.51 2.16
C ARG A 181 21.09 7.35 3.05
N PRO A 182 20.53 8.44 3.60
CA PRO A 182 19.35 8.37 4.49
C PRO A 182 18.01 8.25 3.73
N GLY A 183 18.03 8.21 2.40
CA GLY A 183 16.83 8.05 1.58
C GLY A 183 17.14 7.87 0.10
N GLY A 184 16.27 7.18 -0.63
CA GLY A 184 16.46 6.77 -2.01
C GLY A 184 15.67 5.51 -2.32
N ARG A 185 16.17 4.66 -3.22
CA ARG A 185 15.54 3.35 -3.45
C ARG A 185 15.67 2.51 -2.19
N VAL A 186 14.57 1.90 -1.75
CA VAL A 186 14.54 1.03 -0.57
C VAL A 186 15.14 -0.33 -0.94
N TRP A 187 16.10 -0.77 -0.13
CA TRP A 187 16.67 -2.11 -0.18
C TRP A 187 16.32 -2.85 1.10
N LEU A 188 15.83 -4.08 0.96
CA LEU A 188 15.37 -4.90 2.07
C LEU A 188 16.22 -6.16 2.19
N SER A 189 16.65 -6.48 3.40
CA SER A 189 17.31 -7.74 3.71
C SER A 189 16.66 -8.38 4.92
N GLY A 190 16.55 -9.69 4.93
CA GLY A 190 15.99 -10.43 6.05
C GLY A 190 15.60 -11.85 5.67
N PRO A 191 15.25 -12.68 6.66
CA PRO A 191 14.95 -14.10 6.45
C PRO A 191 13.66 -14.34 5.64
N MET A 192 12.77 -13.35 5.54
CA MET A 192 11.54 -13.39 4.75
C MET A 192 11.72 -12.98 3.27
N VAL A 193 12.87 -12.44 2.90
CA VAL A 193 13.13 -12.02 1.51
C VAL A 193 13.14 -13.25 0.61
N MET A 194 12.35 -13.19 -0.46
CA MET A 194 12.15 -14.22 -1.49
C MET A 194 13.45 -14.85 -1.95
N SER A 195 13.40 -16.06 -2.51
CA SER A 195 14.57 -16.73 -3.07
C SER A 195 15.09 -15.97 -4.30
N ASP A 196 14.23 -15.82 -5.31
CA ASP A 196 14.38 -14.91 -6.43
C ASP A 196 13.07 -14.89 -7.24
N TYR A 197 13.04 -14.14 -8.33
CA TYR A 197 12.04 -14.33 -9.37
C TYR A 197 12.33 -15.58 -10.21
N LEU A 198 11.27 -16.21 -10.69
CA LEU A 198 11.32 -17.50 -11.41
C LEU A 198 11.23 -17.33 -12.93
N ASP A 199 11.27 -16.09 -13.41
CA ASP A 199 11.34 -15.70 -14.83
C ASP A 199 12.79 -15.51 -15.33
N GLY A 200 13.79 -15.66 -14.46
CA GLY A 200 15.22 -15.64 -14.81
C GLY A 200 15.93 -14.30 -14.56
N GLU A 201 15.18 -13.22 -14.31
CA GLU A 201 15.77 -11.90 -14.02
C GLU A 201 15.97 -11.72 -12.50
N PRO A 202 17.21 -11.49 -12.00
CA PRO A 202 17.47 -11.47 -10.56
C PRO A 202 16.86 -10.25 -9.87
N GLY A 203 16.06 -10.49 -8.84
CA GLY A 203 15.52 -9.48 -7.94
C GLY A 203 16.31 -9.34 -6.63
N VAL A 204 17.07 -10.37 -6.26
CA VAL A 204 17.89 -10.39 -5.05
C VAL A 204 19.37 -10.36 -5.41
N ARG A 205 20.13 -9.48 -4.76
CA ARG A 205 21.58 -9.38 -4.89
C ARG A 205 22.29 -9.85 -3.64
N VAL A 206 23.47 -10.43 -3.79
CA VAL A 206 24.35 -10.81 -2.68
C VAL A 206 25.42 -9.74 -2.53
N LEU A 207 25.34 -8.95 -1.46
CA LEU A 207 26.21 -7.80 -1.21
C LEU A 207 26.66 -7.82 0.25
N GLY A 208 27.98 -7.67 0.48
CA GLY A 208 28.55 -7.64 1.83
C GLY A 208 28.19 -8.87 2.68
N GLY A 209 28.11 -10.06 2.06
CA GLY A 209 27.72 -11.31 2.73
C GLY A 209 26.23 -11.45 3.04
N GLY A 210 25.38 -10.50 2.62
CA GLY A 210 23.93 -10.52 2.84
C GLY A 210 23.13 -10.57 1.54
N ARG A 211 21.91 -11.12 1.63
CA ARG A 211 20.93 -11.10 0.53
C ARG A 211 20.07 -9.85 0.63
N TRP A 212 20.01 -9.08 -0.44
CA TRP A 212 19.27 -7.83 -0.51
C TRP A 212 18.32 -7.80 -1.70
N LEU A 213 17.05 -7.52 -1.43
CA LEU A 213 16.04 -7.21 -2.42
C LEU A 213 16.13 -5.73 -2.79
N ALA A 214 16.39 -5.44 -4.06
CA ALA A 214 16.23 -4.10 -4.61
C ALA A 214 14.75 -3.88 -4.92
N THR A 215 14.06 -3.05 -4.14
CA THR A 215 12.65 -2.76 -4.39
C THR A 215 12.50 -1.75 -5.53
N SER A 216 11.27 -1.60 -6.01
CA SER A 216 10.87 -0.47 -6.85
C SER A 216 10.29 0.68 -6.02
N ASP A 217 10.51 0.71 -4.70
CA ASP A 217 10.00 1.74 -3.82
C ASP A 217 11.09 2.76 -3.45
N LEU A 218 10.69 4.01 -3.33
CA LEU A 218 11.48 5.11 -2.77
C LEU A 218 11.07 5.30 -1.32
N GLY A 219 12.01 5.66 -0.49
CA GLY A 219 11.75 5.94 0.91
C GLY A 219 12.90 6.67 1.59
N SER A 220 12.66 7.04 2.83
CA SER A 220 13.63 7.70 3.69
C SER A 220 13.52 7.19 5.12
N MET A 221 14.62 7.30 5.87
CA MET A 221 14.67 6.91 7.28
C MET A 221 14.81 8.15 8.15
N SER A 222 13.89 8.33 9.10
CA SER A 222 13.95 9.40 10.08
C SER A 222 13.55 8.88 11.45
N GLY A 223 14.37 9.14 12.48
CA GLY A 223 14.11 8.67 13.84
C GLY A 223 13.96 7.15 13.97
N GLY A 224 14.66 6.39 13.12
CA GLY A 224 14.56 4.92 13.06
C GLY A 224 13.28 4.38 12.41
N ARG A 225 12.45 5.25 11.82
CA ARG A 225 11.23 4.88 11.08
C ARG A 225 11.39 5.12 9.59
N LEU A 226 11.01 4.10 8.82
CA LEU A 226 10.91 4.17 7.36
C LEU A 226 9.63 4.91 6.97
N ALA A 227 9.78 5.95 6.14
CA ALA A 227 8.72 6.51 5.33
C ALA A 227 8.86 5.99 3.89
N VAL A 228 7.76 5.54 3.29
CA VAL A 228 7.73 5.10 1.89
C VAL A 228 7.16 6.24 1.06
N ASP A 229 8.00 6.80 0.19
CA ASP A 229 7.75 8.04 -0.56
C ASP A 229 7.10 7.80 -1.94
N GLY A 230 6.90 6.53 -2.30
CA GLY A 230 6.26 6.10 -3.54
C GLY A 230 7.06 5.03 -4.28
N ARG A 231 6.72 4.77 -5.55
CA ARG A 231 7.52 3.90 -6.41
C ARG A 231 8.48 4.69 -7.29
N VAL A 232 9.61 4.10 -7.61
CA VAL A 232 10.58 4.58 -8.62
C VAL A 232 9.86 4.82 -9.96
N ASP A 233 8.97 3.92 -10.35
CA ASP A 233 8.22 4.03 -11.62
C ASP A 233 7.03 4.99 -11.55
N ASP A 234 6.66 5.45 -10.34
CA ASP A 234 5.56 6.39 -10.10
C ASP A 234 6.04 7.85 -10.02
N VAL A 235 7.29 8.09 -10.42
CA VAL A 235 7.83 9.43 -10.62
C VAL A 235 7.38 9.94 -11.99
N ILE A 236 6.60 11.00 -11.99
CA ILE A 236 6.26 11.77 -13.19
C ILE A 236 7.37 12.78 -13.42
N VAL A 237 8.07 12.66 -14.55
CA VAL A 237 9.03 13.67 -14.99
C VAL A 237 8.29 14.71 -15.82
N SER A 238 8.06 15.90 -15.26
CA SER A 238 7.34 16.99 -15.91
C SER A 238 8.25 18.20 -16.06
N GLY A 239 8.60 18.58 -17.29
CA GLY A 239 9.52 19.70 -17.57
C GLY A 239 10.88 19.56 -16.91
N GLY A 240 11.39 18.32 -16.80
CA GLY A 240 12.65 18.02 -16.11
C GLY A 240 12.55 17.89 -14.59
N LEU A 241 11.41 18.19 -13.98
CA LEU A 241 11.18 18.00 -12.54
C LEU A 241 10.67 16.58 -12.25
N LYS A 242 11.31 15.88 -11.33
CA LYS A 242 10.84 14.60 -10.79
C LYS A 242 9.76 14.83 -9.73
N ILE A 243 8.54 14.37 -9.99
CA ILE A 243 7.36 14.56 -9.14
C ILE A 243 6.82 13.19 -8.73
N SER A 244 6.79 12.90 -7.41
CA SER A 244 6.18 11.67 -6.88
C SER A 244 4.66 11.74 -7.01
N ALA A 245 4.06 10.86 -7.81
CA ALA A 245 2.59 10.77 -7.92
C ALA A 245 1.92 10.49 -6.56
N PRO A 246 2.43 9.59 -5.70
CA PRO A 246 1.93 9.42 -4.33
C PRO A 246 1.96 10.69 -3.49
N ALA A 247 3.04 11.47 -3.52
CA ALA A 247 3.11 12.72 -2.74
C ALA A 247 2.07 13.75 -3.20
N VAL A 248 1.78 13.82 -4.50
CA VAL A 248 0.70 14.66 -5.03
C VAL A 248 -0.67 14.15 -4.61
N ALA A 249 -0.89 12.83 -4.64
CA ALA A 249 -2.16 12.23 -4.21
C ALA A 249 -2.44 12.49 -2.72
N GLU A 250 -1.43 12.34 -1.85
CA GLU A 250 -1.52 12.69 -0.42
C GLU A 250 -1.84 14.17 -0.23
N ALA A 251 -1.18 15.07 -0.96
CA ALA A 251 -1.48 16.50 -0.89
C ALA A 251 -2.91 16.84 -1.35
N VAL A 252 -3.41 16.16 -2.39
CA VAL A 252 -4.79 16.28 -2.87
C VAL A 252 -5.78 15.81 -1.81
N LEU A 253 -5.57 14.62 -1.24
CA LEU A 253 -6.42 14.06 -0.18
C LEU A 253 -6.40 14.93 1.09
N GLY A 254 -5.24 15.47 1.45
CA GLY A 254 -5.05 16.35 2.60
C GLY A 254 -5.82 17.67 2.52
N THR A 255 -6.36 18.05 1.36
CA THR A 255 -7.24 19.22 1.24
C THR A 255 -8.64 18.99 1.84
N GLY A 256 -9.05 17.73 2.02
CA GLY A 256 -10.41 17.38 2.45
C GLY A 256 -11.50 17.60 1.38
N LEU A 257 -11.14 18.10 0.19
CA LEU A 257 -12.09 18.41 -0.88
C LEU A 257 -12.52 17.18 -1.70
N VAL A 258 -11.78 16.06 -1.59
CA VAL A 258 -12.01 14.83 -2.36
C VAL A 258 -11.91 13.62 -1.45
N SER A 259 -12.68 12.56 -1.74
CA SER A 259 -12.70 11.33 -0.94
C SER A 259 -11.72 10.26 -1.44
N ARG A 260 -11.36 10.30 -2.74
CA ARG A 260 -10.36 9.42 -3.34
C ARG A 260 -9.54 10.19 -4.37
N CYS A 261 -8.26 9.85 -4.51
CA CYS A 261 -7.38 10.42 -5.51
C CYS A 261 -6.40 9.37 -6.03
N VAL A 262 -6.19 9.35 -7.36
CA VAL A 262 -5.10 8.65 -8.02
C VAL A 262 -4.40 9.61 -8.97
N VAL A 263 -3.07 9.70 -8.84
CA VAL A 263 -2.24 10.55 -9.70
C VAL A 263 -1.49 9.71 -10.72
N VAL A 264 -1.52 10.15 -11.98
CA VAL A 264 -0.84 9.53 -13.12
C VAL A 264 -0.16 10.61 -13.97
N GLY A 265 0.83 10.20 -14.76
CA GLY A 265 1.41 11.04 -15.79
C GLY A 265 0.62 10.90 -17.09
N LEU A 266 0.27 12.02 -17.75
CA LEU A 266 -0.24 12.02 -19.12
C LEU A 266 0.83 12.54 -20.06
N ASP A 267 0.98 11.96 -21.25
CA ASP A 267 1.97 12.44 -22.21
C ASP A 267 1.60 13.84 -22.73
N ASP A 268 2.61 14.67 -22.98
CA ASP A 268 2.44 16.08 -23.35
C ASP A 268 3.65 16.59 -24.14
N GLU A 269 3.39 17.30 -25.23
CA GLU A 269 4.44 17.78 -26.14
C GLU A 269 5.38 18.81 -25.49
N ARG A 270 4.88 19.61 -24.54
CA ARG A 270 5.64 20.70 -23.93
C ARG A 270 6.42 20.24 -22.70
N TRP A 271 5.78 19.42 -21.86
CA TRP A 271 6.33 19.03 -20.56
C TRP A 271 6.88 17.60 -20.55
N GLY A 272 6.76 16.87 -21.67
CA GLY A 272 7.00 15.42 -21.76
C GLY A 272 5.86 14.64 -21.10
N ARG A 273 5.61 14.92 -19.81
CA ARG A 273 4.41 14.47 -19.09
C ARG A 273 3.79 15.56 -18.23
N LEU A 274 2.47 15.58 -18.13
CA LEU A 274 1.70 16.35 -17.15
C LEU A 274 1.38 15.50 -15.92
N VAL A 275 1.32 16.14 -14.76
CA VAL A 275 0.72 15.55 -13.56
C VAL A 275 -0.80 15.64 -13.69
N ALA A 276 -1.48 14.50 -13.70
CA ALA A 276 -2.93 14.42 -13.77
C ALA A 276 -3.50 13.68 -12.55
N ALA A 277 -4.63 14.18 -12.02
CA ALA A 277 -5.32 13.59 -10.89
C ALA A 277 -6.74 13.13 -11.30
N ALA A 278 -7.03 11.85 -11.06
CA ALA A 278 -8.39 11.34 -11.03
C ALA A 278 -8.91 11.43 -9.60
N VAL A 279 -10.05 12.07 -9.41
CA VAL A 279 -10.61 12.33 -8.07
C VAL A 279 -12.07 11.92 -7.97
N VAL A 280 -12.47 11.44 -6.79
CA VAL A 280 -13.88 11.27 -6.42
C VAL A 280 -14.25 12.42 -5.49
N ALA A 281 -15.22 13.23 -5.90
CA ALA A 281 -15.63 14.44 -5.21
C ALA A 281 -17.17 14.48 -5.11
N PRO A 282 -17.77 13.78 -4.12
CA PRO A 282 -19.24 13.63 -4.04
C PRO A 282 -19.98 14.96 -3.98
N GLY A 283 -19.39 15.99 -3.35
CA GLY A 283 -19.99 17.31 -3.17
C GLY A 283 -19.79 18.30 -4.32
N GLY A 284 -19.17 17.92 -5.45
CA GLY A 284 -18.71 18.89 -6.45
C GLY A 284 -17.19 18.91 -6.57
N LEU A 285 -16.67 19.36 -7.71
CA LEU A 285 -15.23 19.56 -7.91
C LEU A 285 -14.94 21.02 -8.25
N ASP A 286 -14.30 21.76 -7.33
CA ASP A 286 -13.56 22.98 -7.65
C ASP A 286 -12.11 22.61 -7.98
N ALA A 287 -11.86 22.29 -9.25
CA ALA A 287 -10.56 21.83 -9.70
C ALA A 287 -9.45 22.90 -9.57
N ALA A 288 -9.79 24.17 -9.81
CA ALA A 288 -8.85 25.27 -9.69
C ALA A 288 -8.47 25.52 -8.22
N GLY A 289 -9.46 25.56 -7.32
CA GLY A 289 -9.23 25.68 -5.88
C GLY A 289 -8.46 24.49 -5.30
N LEU A 290 -8.78 23.27 -5.73
CA LEU A 290 -8.05 22.06 -5.35
C LEU A 290 -6.57 22.15 -5.76
N ARG A 291 -6.31 22.53 -7.01
CA ARG A 291 -4.93 22.70 -7.48
C ARG A 291 -4.17 23.75 -6.68
N ASP A 292 -4.78 24.89 -6.39
CA ASP A 292 -4.13 25.95 -5.64
C ASP A 292 -3.84 25.53 -4.19
N ALA A 293 -4.73 24.76 -3.56
CA ALA A 293 -4.48 24.18 -2.24
C ALA A 293 -3.29 23.21 -2.26
N VAL A 294 -3.23 22.30 -3.23
CA VAL A 294 -2.10 21.39 -3.42
C VAL A 294 -0.80 22.17 -3.68
N GLY A 295 -0.87 23.21 -4.52
CA GLY A 295 0.28 24.07 -4.84
C GLY A 295 0.83 24.80 -3.62
N ARG A 296 -0.02 25.20 -2.66
CA ARG A 296 0.43 25.76 -1.38
C ARG A 296 1.14 24.72 -0.50
N ALA A 297 0.73 23.45 -0.56
CA ALA A 297 1.28 22.39 0.28
C ALA A 297 2.62 21.84 -0.23
N ILE A 298 2.75 21.62 -1.54
CA ILE A 298 3.90 20.89 -2.12
C ILE A 298 4.61 21.66 -3.25
N GLY A 299 4.25 22.90 -3.51
CA GLY A 299 4.79 23.71 -4.61
C GLY A 299 3.90 23.68 -5.86
N ARG A 300 3.71 24.85 -6.49
CA ARG A 300 2.78 25.03 -7.62
C ARG A 300 3.20 24.28 -8.88
N GLU A 301 4.49 23.98 -9.00
CA GLU A 301 5.10 23.20 -10.07
C GLU A 301 4.79 21.70 -9.96
N ARG A 302 4.44 21.20 -8.76
CA ARG A 302 4.07 19.80 -8.50
C ARG A 302 2.56 19.54 -8.57
N ALA A 303 1.76 20.60 -8.41
CA ALA A 303 0.31 20.50 -8.41
C ALA A 303 -0.23 19.99 -9.76
N PRO A 304 -1.31 19.17 -9.77
CA PRO A 304 -1.90 18.64 -10.99
C PRO A 304 -2.22 19.73 -12.01
N ARG A 305 -1.96 19.45 -13.29
CA ARG A 305 -2.35 20.31 -14.42
C ARG A 305 -3.61 19.82 -15.10
N VAL A 306 -3.98 18.56 -14.89
CA VAL A 306 -5.21 17.95 -15.38
C VAL A 306 -5.93 17.33 -14.19
N ILE A 307 -7.22 17.60 -14.03
CA ILE A 307 -8.04 17.01 -12.97
C ILE A 307 -9.34 16.48 -13.57
N GLY A 308 -9.56 15.17 -13.47
CA GLY A 308 -10.78 14.51 -13.90
C GLY A 308 -11.60 14.05 -12.69
N ARG A 309 -12.89 14.37 -12.68
CA ARG A 309 -13.83 13.86 -11.67
C ARG A 309 -14.40 12.51 -12.12
N PHE A 310 -14.50 11.59 -11.18
CA PHE A 310 -15.14 10.29 -11.33
C PHE A 310 -16.17 10.09 -10.23
N ASP A 311 -17.23 9.34 -10.52
CA ASP A 311 -18.16 8.87 -9.50
C ASP A 311 -17.51 7.75 -8.67
N GLU A 312 -16.83 6.82 -9.36
CA GLU A 312 -15.97 5.80 -8.75
C GLU A 312 -14.68 5.62 -9.57
N LEU A 313 -13.57 5.33 -8.90
CA LEU A 313 -12.31 5.05 -9.59
C LEU A 313 -12.29 3.62 -10.14
N PRO A 314 -11.79 3.39 -11.36
CA PRO A 314 -11.50 2.05 -11.87
C PRO A 314 -10.59 1.27 -10.92
N MET A 315 -10.99 0.04 -10.58
CA MET A 315 -10.25 -0.85 -9.68
C MET A 315 -9.95 -2.18 -10.36
N LEU A 316 -8.78 -2.74 -10.06
CA LEU A 316 -8.44 -4.13 -10.38
C LEU A 316 -9.21 -5.08 -9.46
N ALA A 317 -9.32 -6.36 -9.86
CA ALA A 317 -9.92 -7.42 -9.05
C ALA A 317 -9.24 -7.60 -7.66
N SER A 318 -7.99 -7.14 -7.52
CA SER A 318 -7.24 -7.12 -6.25
C SER A 318 -7.66 -6.02 -5.27
N GLY A 319 -8.59 -5.13 -5.66
CA GLY A 319 -9.01 -3.99 -4.86
C GLY A 319 -8.06 -2.78 -4.91
N LYS A 320 -7.08 -2.78 -5.82
CA LYS A 320 -6.18 -1.65 -6.08
C LYS A 320 -6.68 -0.80 -7.26
N PRO A 321 -6.37 0.51 -7.33
CA PRO A 321 -6.72 1.31 -8.50
C PRO A 321 -6.07 0.81 -9.79
N ASP A 322 -6.86 0.76 -10.86
CA ASP A 322 -6.38 0.44 -12.22
C ASP A 322 -5.84 1.71 -12.88
N ARG A 323 -4.53 1.92 -12.74
CA ARG A 323 -3.86 3.14 -13.23
C ARG A 323 -3.77 3.20 -14.75
N ALA A 324 -3.83 2.06 -15.45
CA ALA A 324 -3.82 2.04 -16.90
C ALA A 324 -5.18 2.51 -17.43
N ALA A 325 -6.27 1.97 -16.87
CA ALA A 325 -7.62 2.42 -17.17
C ALA A 325 -7.83 3.91 -16.81
N ILE A 326 -7.39 4.32 -15.63
CA ILE A 326 -7.45 5.72 -15.18
C ILE A 326 -6.68 6.65 -16.14
N ARG A 327 -5.48 6.27 -16.57
CA ARG A 327 -4.68 7.05 -17.52
C ARG A 327 -5.42 7.19 -18.86
N ALA A 328 -5.96 6.11 -19.40
CA ALA A 328 -6.69 6.14 -20.67
C ALA A 328 -7.93 7.05 -20.57
N LEU A 329 -8.70 6.94 -19.49
CA LEU A 329 -9.89 7.76 -19.26
C LEU A 329 -9.53 9.25 -19.07
N LEU A 330 -8.47 9.55 -18.32
CA LEU A 330 -7.99 10.92 -18.17
C LEU A 330 -7.44 11.51 -19.47
N SER A 331 -6.73 10.71 -20.29
CA SER A 331 -6.29 11.14 -21.62
C SER A 331 -7.47 11.45 -22.53
N GLY A 332 -8.50 10.59 -22.56
CA GLY A 332 -9.73 10.85 -23.32
C GLY A 332 -10.46 12.10 -22.84
N ALA A 333 -10.66 12.22 -21.52
CA ALA A 333 -11.32 13.38 -20.93
C ALA A 333 -10.58 14.70 -21.19
N ARG A 334 -9.25 14.66 -21.26
CA ARG A 334 -8.40 15.78 -21.68
C ARG A 334 -8.65 16.16 -23.14
N VAL A 335 -8.64 15.20 -24.05
CA VAL A 335 -8.89 15.44 -25.49
C VAL A 335 -10.30 15.98 -25.72
N ASP A 336 -11.29 15.44 -25.02
CA ASP A 336 -12.70 15.81 -25.17
C ASP A 336 -13.09 17.06 -24.36
N GLY A 337 -12.15 17.68 -23.63
CA GLY A 337 -12.36 18.90 -22.85
C GLY A 337 -13.25 18.74 -21.61
N THR A 338 -13.49 17.51 -21.17
CA THR A 338 -14.31 17.21 -19.96
C THR A 338 -13.47 17.17 -18.68
N ALA A 339 -12.16 16.98 -18.80
CA ALA A 339 -11.23 17.20 -17.70
C ALA A 339 -10.91 18.69 -17.54
N TRP A 340 -10.74 19.14 -16.29
CA TRP A 340 -10.23 20.48 -16.05
C TRP A 340 -8.74 20.52 -16.38
N GLU A 341 -8.32 21.51 -17.15
CA GLU A 341 -6.92 21.77 -17.48
C GLU A 341 -6.47 23.16 -17.01
N ARG A 342 -5.25 23.20 -16.49
CA ARG A 342 -4.57 24.46 -16.20
C ARG A 342 -4.02 25.05 -17.50
N GLY A 343 -4.55 26.21 -17.89
CA GLY A 343 -3.96 27.09 -18.91
C GLY A 343 -2.54 27.56 -18.60
#